data_AF-A0AAJ1QHN7-F1
#
_entry.id   AF-A0AAJ1QHN7-F1
#
_cell.length_a   1.000
_cell.length_b   1.000
_cell.length_c   1.000
_cell.angle_alpha   90.00
_cell.angle_beta   90.00
_cell.angle_gamma   90.00
#
_symmetry.space_group_name_H-M   'P 1'
#
loop_
_entity.id
_entity.type
_entity.pdbx_description
1 polymer ?
#
loop_
_entity_poly.entity_id
_entity_poly.type
_entity_poly.pdbx_seq_one_letter_code
_entity_poly.pdbx_strand_id
1 'polypeptide(L)'
;MARLTAEKRKEKEEFAKLLFTKENVTDFTELKRRTGVSEKTLRAWEKEGNWTKLKRNIVLTRDEQMALMYDELAEINEFIRNKPEGSRFADHKEASVRRQLVKDIKDLETKAMLPEIINSLTQFLDFVRRNDIEDTKLLANYVDQFIKQKLRS
;
A
#
# COMPACT_ATOMS: atom_id res chain seq x y z
N MET A 1 -24.35 -0.41 -34.19
CA MET A 1 -22.91 -0.75 -34.09
C MET A 1 -22.04 0.28 -33.37
N ALA A 2 -22.48 1.55 -33.19
CA ALA A 2 -21.66 2.61 -32.57
C ALA A 2 -21.50 2.55 -31.02
N ARG A 3 -22.40 1.86 -30.30
CA ARG A 3 -22.36 1.78 -28.83
C ARG A 3 -21.26 0.83 -28.33
N LEU A 4 -21.06 -0.27 -29.05
CA LEU A 4 -20.08 -1.31 -28.75
C LEU A 4 -18.62 -0.84 -28.89
N THR A 5 -18.36 0.21 -29.67
CA THR A 5 -17.02 0.81 -29.86
C THR A 5 -16.65 1.81 -28.77
N ALA A 6 -17.63 2.52 -28.20
CA ALA A 6 -17.40 3.45 -27.10
C ALA A 6 -17.12 2.72 -25.77
N GLU A 7 -17.87 1.66 -25.48
CA GLU A 7 -17.64 0.79 -24.32
C GLU A 7 -16.25 0.15 -24.35
N LYS A 8 -15.87 -0.47 -25.47
CA LYS A 8 -14.54 -1.06 -25.64
C LYS A 8 -13.40 -0.04 -25.51
N ARG A 9 -13.63 1.21 -25.91
CA ARG A 9 -12.65 2.29 -25.72
C ARG A 9 -12.49 2.63 -24.23
N LYS A 10 -13.61 2.75 -23.52
CA LYS A 10 -13.63 3.04 -22.09
C LYS A 10 -12.97 1.92 -21.28
N GLU A 11 -13.23 0.66 -21.61
CA GLU A 11 -12.56 -0.49 -20.99
C GLU A 11 -11.03 -0.43 -21.16
N LYS A 12 -10.55 -0.09 -22.37
CA LYS A 12 -9.12 0.06 -22.64
C LYS A 12 -8.49 1.25 -21.91
N GLU A 13 -9.23 2.35 -21.78
CA GLU A 13 -8.80 3.53 -21.03
C GLU A 13 -8.71 3.23 -19.53
N GLU A 14 -9.71 2.54 -18.96
CA GLU A 14 -9.72 2.10 -17.56
C GLU A 14 -8.59 1.11 -17.28
N PHE A 15 -8.37 0.15 -18.18
CA PHE A 15 -7.26 -0.81 -18.07
C PHE A 15 -5.90 -0.11 -18.13
N ALA A 16 -5.69 0.80 -19.09
CA ALA A 16 -4.47 1.59 -19.20
C ALA A 16 -4.22 2.46 -17.94
N LYS A 17 -5.27 3.08 -17.40
CA LYS A 17 -5.21 3.88 -16.18
C LYS A 17 -4.82 3.04 -14.97
N LEU A 18 -5.34 1.82 -14.86
CA LEU A 18 -4.98 0.88 -13.80
C LEU A 18 -3.49 0.51 -13.85
N LEU A 19 -2.99 0.15 -15.04
CA LEU A 19 -1.57 -0.16 -15.24
C LEU A 19 -0.65 1.02 -14.87
N PHE A 20 -1.01 2.23 -15.28
CA PHE A 20 -0.22 3.44 -15.03
C PHE A 20 -0.19 3.84 -13.54
N THR A 21 -1.35 3.76 -12.88
CA THR A 21 -1.51 4.29 -11.51
C THR A 21 -1.24 3.25 -10.42
N LYS A 22 -1.69 2.00 -10.58
CA LYS A 22 -1.58 0.94 -9.56
C LYS A 22 -0.41 -0.01 -9.78
N GLU A 23 -0.11 -0.35 -11.04
CA GLU A 23 0.99 -1.29 -11.37
C GLU A 23 2.31 -0.59 -11.72
N ASN A 24 2.36 0.74 -11.58
CA ASN A 24 3.55 1.55 -11.81
C ASN A 24 4.16 1.44 -13.22
N VAL A 25 3.38 1.03 -14.23
CA VAL A 25 3.84 0.94 -15.62
C VAL A 25 3.77 2.32 -16.27
N THR A 26 4.85 3.10 -16.15
CA THR A 26 4.91 4.48 -16.68
C THR A 26 5.49 4.60 -18.08
N ASP A 27 6.17 3.57 -18.57
CA ASP A 27 6.66 3.55 -19.94
C ASP A 27 5.49 3.35 -20.90
N PHE A 28 5.23 4.37 -21.73
CA PHE A 28 4.14 4.36 -22.70
C PHE A 28 4.32 3.30 -23.78
N THR A 29 5.57 2.91 -24.08
CA THR A 29 5.85 1.82 -25.03
C THR A 29 5.40 0.47 -24.44
N GLU A 30 5.64 0.25 -23.15
CA GLU A 30 5.16 -0.95 -22.44
C GLU A 30 3.63 -0.93 -22.26
N LEU A 31 3.03 0.23 -21.94
CA LEU A 31 1.57 0.37 -21.88
C LEU A 31 0.92 0.06 -23.23
N LYS A 32 1.50 0.53 -24.34
CA LYS A 32 1.04 0.19 -25.69
C LYS A 32 1.07 -1.31 -25.92
N ARG A 33 2.15 -1.99 -25.53
CA ARG A 33 2.28 -3.45 -25.66
C ARG A 33 1.19 -4.20 -24.87
N ARG A 34 0.90 -3.77 -23.64
CA ARG A 34 -0.09 -4.42 -22.76
C ARG A 34 -1.54 -4.12 -23.12
N THR A 35 -1.84 -2.89 -23.53
CA THR A 35 -3.22 -2.41 -23.77
C THR A 35 -3.65 -2.50 -25.23
N GLY A 36 -2.69 -2.61 -26.15
CA GLY A 36 -2.93 -2.52 -27.59
C GLY A 36 -3.40 -1.14 -28.06
N VAL A 37 -3.21 -0.10 -27.25
CA VAL A 37 -3.58 1.29 -27.54
C VAL A 37 -2.35 2.07 -27.98
N SER A 38 -2.49 2.96 -28.96
CA SER A 38 -1.37 3.79 -29.43
C SER A 38 -0.83 4.71 -28.33
N GLU A 39 0.48 4.95 -28.31
CA GLU A 39 1.11 5.86 -27.33
C GLU A 39 0.51 7.26 -27.38
N LYS A 40 0.14 7.75 -28.57
CA LYS A 40 -0.49 9.05 -28.75
C LYS A 40 -1.83 9.14 -28.00
N THR A 41 -2.64 8.07 -28.08
CA THR A 41 -3.91 7.97 -27.36
C THR A 41 -3.70 7.83 -25.85
N LEU A 42 -2.72 7.03 -25.42
CA LEU A 42 -2.39 6.85 -24.02
C LEU A 42 -1.92 8.17 -23.36
N ARG A 43 -1.07 8.95 -24.05
CA ARG A 43 -0.63 10.27 -23.56
C ARG A 43 -1.77 11.29 -23.50
N ALA A 44 -2.71 11.22 -24.45
CA ALA A 44 -3.91 12.07 -24.41
C ALA A 44 -4.77 11.73 -23.19
N TRP A 45 -5.05 10.45 -22.95
CA TRP A 45 -5.81 10.01 -21.77
C TRP A 45 -5.10 10.30 -20.45
N GLU A 46 -3.78 10.16 -20.39
CA GLU A 46 -2.96 10.52 -19.22
C GLU A 46 -3.14 12.01 -18.87
N LYS A 47 -3.06 12.89 -19.88
CA LYS A 47 -3.19 14.34 -19.72
C LYS A 47 -4.62 14.74 -19.38
N GLU A 48 -5.62 14.21 -20.09
CA GLU A 48 -7.05 14.48 -19.85
C GLU A 48 -7.49 13.98 -18.47
N GLY A 49 -7.02 12.81 -18.06
CA GLY A 49 -7.36 12.18 -16.79
C GLY A 49 -6.44 12.54 -15.62
N ASN A 50 -5.41 13.36 -15.84
CA ASN A 50 -4.37 13.70 -14.86
C ASN A 50 -3.78 12.48 -14.13
N TRP A 51 -3.43 11.41 -14.87
CA TRP A 51 -3.03 10.16 -14.22
C TRP A 51 -1.75 10.29 -13.43
N THR A 52 -0.82 11.18 -13.81
CA THR A 52 0.37 11.48 -13.00
C THR A 52 0.03 12.05 -11.62
N LYS A 53 -1.00 12.88 -11.50
CA LYS A 53 -1.48 13.41 -10.21
C LYS A 53 -2.22 12.35 -9.41
N LEU A 54 -3.07 11.57 -10.08
CA LEU A 54 -3.73 10.42 -9.46
C LEU A 54 -2.71 9.42 -8.93
N LYS A 55 -1.66 9.12 -9.71
CA LYS A 55 -0.55 8.28 -9.30
C LYS A 55 0.21 8.86 -8.12
N ARG A 56 0.54 10.16 -8.10
CA ARG A 56 1.16 10.80 -6.92
C ARG A 56 0.32 10.66 -5.64
N ASN A 57 -1.01 10.76 -5.76
CA ASN A 57 -1.91 10.55 -4.64
C ASN A 57 -2.11 9.06 -4.28
N ILE A 58 -1.79 8.13 -5.19
CA ILE A 58 -1.91 6.68 -5.01
C ILE A 58 -0.57 6.05 -4.58
N VAL A 59 0.56 6.71 -4.87
CA VAL A 59 1.92 6.21 -4.69
C VAL A 59 2.73 7.24 -3.90
N LEU A 60 2.33 7.50 -2.67
CA LEU A 60 3.36 7.64 -1.63
C LEU A 60 3.74 6.22 -1.25
N THR A 61 5.02 5.90 -1.34
CA THR A 61 5.52 4.64 -0.80
C THR A 61 5.17 4.56 0.68
N ARG A 62 5.00 3.34 1.19
CA ARG A 62 4.70 3.14 2.62
C ARG A 62 5.68 3.90 3.52
N ASP A 63 6.97 3.87 3.17
CA ASP A 63 8.01 4.51 3.96
C ASP A 63 7.88 6.05 3.93
N GLU A 64 7.48 6.62 2.80
CA GLU A 64 7.13 8.05 2.72
C GLU A 64 5.86 8.38 3.52
N GLN A 65 4.84 7.51 3.51
CA GLN A 65 3.63 7.71 4.32
C GLN A 65 3.94 7.66 5.83
N MET A 66 4.76 6.69 6.25
CA MET A 66 5.20 6.58 7.65
C MET A 66 6.05 7.79 8.04
N ALA A 67 6.98 8.22 7.19
CA ALA A 67 7.81 9.41 7.45
C ALA A 67 6.94 10.66 7.67
N LEU A 68 5.95 10.89 6.79
CA LEU A 68 5.02 12.01 6.94
C LEU A 68 4.20 11.94 8.25
N MET A 69 3.74 10.75 8.64
CA MET A 69 3.01 10.55 9.90
C MET A 69 3.92 10.76 11.13
N TYR A 70 5.19 10.36 11.06
CA TYR A 70 6.17 10.64 12.12
C TYR A 70 6.48 12.13 12.23
N ASP A 71 6.62 12.83 11.11
CA ASP A 71 6.83 14.28 11.08
C ASP A 71 5.63 15.01 11.70
N GLU A 72 4.41 14.67 11.30
CA GLU A 72 3.19 15.24 11.89
C GLU A 72 3.09 14.96 13.40
N LEU A 73 3.41 13.73 13.82
CA LEU A 73 3.45 13.38 15.24
C LEU A 73 4.49 14.19 16.02
N ALA A 74 5.66 14.45 15.43
CA ALA A 74 6.71 15.27 16.02
C ALA A 74 6.26 16.72 16.20
N GLU A 75 5.64 17.30 15.17
CA GLU A 75 5.06 18.65 15.19
C GLU A 75 3.99 18.80 16.27
N ILE A 76 3.06 17.84 16.39
CA ILE A 76 2.04 17.86 17.46
C ILE A 76 2.70 17.84 18.85
N ASN A 77 3.73 17.00 19.03
CA ASN A 77 4.44 16.93 20.30
C ASN A 77 5.20 18.22 20.61
N GLU A 78 5.77 18.86 19.60
CA GLU A 78 6.43 20.16 19.75
C GLU A 78 5.45 21.27 20.09
N PHE A 79 4.31 21.32 19.40
CA PHE A 79 3.22 22.25 19.71
C PHE A 79 2.80 22.14 21.17
N ILE A 80 2.60 20.92 21.70
CA ILE A 80 2.27 20.69 23.10
C ILE A 80 3.38 21.18 24.04
N ARG A 81 4.66 20.95 23.70
CA ARG A 81 5.80 21.40 24.51
C ARG A 81 5.92 22.91 24.56
N ASN A 82 5.58 23.60 23.46
CA ASN A 82 5.65 25.05 23.33
C ASN A 82 4.46 25.78 23.97
N LYS A 83 3.48 25.06 24.53
CA LYS A 83 2.41 25.66 25.31
C LYS A 83 2.95 26.40 26.56
N PRO A 84 2.18 27.38 27.07
CA PRO A 84 2.52 28.08 28.31
C PRO A 84 2.80 27.12 29.47
N GLU A 85 3.65 27.56 30.39
CA GLU A 85 3.94 26.82 31.61
C GLU A 85 2.63 26.49 32.37
N GLY A 86 2.54 25.28 32.90
CA GLY A 86 1.31 24.76 33.50
C GLY A 86 0.28 24.19 32.51
N SER A 87 0.51 24.28 31.20
CA SER A 87 -0.41 23.77 30.15
C SER A 87 0.27 22.88 29.09
N ARG A 88 1.50 22.40 29.34
CA ARG A 88 2.30 21.56 28.44
C ARG A 88 1.82 20.10 28.39
N PHE A 89 0.54 19.90 28.16
CA PHE A 89 -0.09 18.60 27.98
C PHE A 89 -1.08 18.64 26.83
N ALA A 90 -1.42 17.45 26.33
CA ALA A 90 -2.35 17.31 25.23
C ALA A 90 -3.77 17.65 25.69
N ASP A 91 -4.50 18.41 24.89
CA ASP A 91 -5.95 18.49 25.00
C ASP A 91 -6.63 17.24 24.40
N HIS A 92 -7.95 17.16 24.50
CA HIS A 92 -8.69 16.01 24.00
C HIS A 92 -8.51 15.77 22.49
N LYS A 93 -8.44 16.84 21.69
CA LYS A 93 -8.32 16.74 20.22
C LYS A 93 -6.91 16.28 19.86
N GLU A 94 -5.89 16.90 20.41
CA GLU A 94 -4.48 16.54 20.21
C GLU A 94 -4.21 15.10 20.65
N ALA A 95 -4.72 14.70 21.82
CA ALA A 95 -4.59 13.33 22.29
C ALA A 95 -5.29 12.33 21.36
N SER A 96 -6.45 12.70 20.80
CA SER A 96 -7.17 11.85 19.84
C SER A 96 -6.40 11.69 18.53
N VAL A 97 -5.96 12.79 17.92
CA VAL A 97 -5.17 12.78 16.66
C VAL A 97 -3.87 12.00 16.87
N ARG A 98 -3.17 12.25 17.98
CA ARG A 98 -1.93 11.54 18.32
C ARG A 98 -2.12 10.03 18.43
N ARG A 99 -3.21 9.58 19.10
CA ARG A 99 -3.53 8.15 19.18
C ARG A 99 -3.81 7.55 17.82
N GLN A 100 -4.49 8.30 16.94
CA GLN A 100 -4.80 7.83 15.59
C GLN A 100 -3.53 7.69 14.74
N LEU A 101 -2.65 8.70 14.73
CA LEU A 101 -1.36 8.65 14.04
C LEU A 101 -0.50 7.47 14.50
N VAL A 102 -0.38 7.27 15.82
CA VAL A 102 0.39 6.14 16.38
C VAL A 102 -0.21 4.80 15.95
N LYS A 103 -1.53 4.68 15.89
CA LYS A 103 -2.20 3.48 15.41
C LYS A 103 -1.92 3.24 13.92
N ASP A 104 -2.08 4.27 13.09
CA ASP A 104 -1.90 4.17 11.65
C ASP A 104 -0.46 3.81 11.26
N ILE A 105 0.53 4.37 11.97
CA ILE A 105 1.94 3.99 11.86
C ILE A 105 2.12 2.50 12.15
N LYS A 106 1.62 2.01 13.30
CA LYS A 106 1.73 0.61 13.69
C LYS A 106 1.06 -0.34 12.69
N ASP A 107 -0.09 0.06 12.15
CA ASP A 107 -0.81 -0.71 11.15
C ASP A 107 0.00 -0.81 9.84
N LEU A 108 0.67 0.27 9.42
CA LEU A 108 1.57 0.28 8.26
C LEU A 108 2.85 -0.54 8.48
N GLU A 109 3.44 -0.49 9.67
CA GLU A 109 4.60 -1.32 10.05
C GLU A 109 4.24 -2.82 9.99
N THR A 110 3.13 -3.19 10.63
CA THR A 110 2.67 -4.59 10.71
C THR A 110 2.36 -5.15 9.33
N LYS A 111 1.69 -4.38 8.47
CA LYS A 111 1.35 -4.80 7.10
C LYS A 111 2.58 -5.06 6.24
N ALA A 112 3.72 -4.39 6.47
CA ALA A 112 4.93 -4.65 5.70
C ALA A 112 5.75 -5.83 6.22
N MET A 113 5.74 -6.07 7.53
CA MET A 113 6.40 -7.26 8.09
C MET A 113 5.69 -8.55 7.68
N LEU A 114 4.38 -8.51 7.42
CA LEU A 114 3.60 -9.71 7.07
C LEU A 114 4.14 -10.48 5.84
N PRO A 115 4.41 -9.84 4.69
CA PRO A 115 5.06 -10.50 3.55
C PRO A 115 6.39 -11.19 3.91
N GLU A 116 7.23 -10.55 4.71
CA GLU A 116 8.54 -11.07 5.11
C GLU A 116 8.40 -12.26 6.06
N ILE A 117 7.46 -12.18 7.01
CA ILE A 117 7.11 -13.27 7.92
C ILE A 117 6.57 -14.47 7.13
N ILE A 118 5.62 -14.24 6.21
CA ILE A 118 5.06 -15.31 5.36
C ILE A 118 6.17 -15.97 4.55
N ASN A 119 7.03 -15.18 3.89
CA ASN A 119 8.14 -15.70 3.11
C ASN A 119 9.10 -16.56 3.96
N SER A 120 9.45 -16.08 5.17
CA SER A 120 10.33 -16.80 6.09
C SER A 120 9.71 -18.12 6.55
N LEU A 121 8.41 -18.13 6.88
CA LEU A 121 7.70 -19.34 7.30
C LEU A 121 7.51 -20.33 6.15
N THR A 122 7.29 -19.86 4.92
CA THR A 122 7.24 -20.71 3.73
C THR A 122 8.59 -21.41 3.49
N GLN A 123 9.70 -20.67 3.56
CA GLN A 123 11.04 -21.25 3.43
C GLN A 123 11.34 -22.28 4.53
N PHE A 124 10.90 -22.00 5.77
CA PHE A 124 11.02 -22.95 6.87
C PHE A 124 10.23 -24.24 6.62
N LEU A 125 8.98 -24.15 6.18
CA LEU A 125 8.17 -25.32 5.84
C LEU A 125 8.77 -26.13 4.69
N ASP A 126 9.33 -25.46 3.67
CA ASP A 126 10.01 -26.13 2.57
C ASP A 126 11.30 -26.83 3.01
N PHE A 127 12.00 -26.30 4.01
CA PHE A 127 13.14 -26.97 4.65
C PHE A 127 12.69 -28.23 5.40
N VAL A 128 11.66 -28.14 6.23
CA VAL A 128 11.15 -29.31 6.99
C VAL A 128 10.66 -30.39 6.03
N ARG A 129 9.96 -30.03 4.94
CA ARG A 129 9.43 -30.97 3.95
C ARG A 129 10.49 -31.88 3.34
N ARG A 130 11.72 -31.40 3.21
CA ARG A 130 12.85 -32.19 2.67
C ARG A 130 13.32 -33.28 3.63
N ASN A 131 13.06 -33.12 4.93
CA ASN A 131 13.47 -34.05 5.96
C ASN A 131 12.32 -34.97 6.38
N ASP A 132 11.13 -34.41 6.64
CA ASP A 132 9.96 -35.15 7.11
C ASP A 132 8.64 -34.50 6.62
N ILE A 133 7.83 -35.30 5.93
CA ILE A 133 6.55 -34.87 5.34
C ILE A 133 5.44 -34.80 6.40
N GLU A 134 5.45 -35.67 7.41
CA GLU A 134 4.42 -35.69 8.45
C GLU A 134 4.60 -34.51 9.41
N ASP A 135 5.84 -34.20 9.82
CA ASP A 135 6.14 -33.01 10.62
C ASP A 135 5.76 -31.72 9.88
N THR A 136 5.96 -31.69 8.55
CA THR A 136 5.56 -30.56 7.71
C THR A 136 4.05 -30.31 7.76
N LYS A 137 3.22 -31.36 7.77
CA LYS A 137 1.75 -31.20 7.84
C LYS A 137 1.34 -30.57 9.17
N LEU A 138 1.92 -31.04 10.27
CA LEU A 138 1.65 -30.50 11.60
C LEU A 138 2.07 -29.03 11.70
N LEU A 139 3.30 -28.73 11.28
CA LEU A 139 3.85 -27.36 11.32
C LEU A 139 3.09 -26.41 10.38
N ALA A 140 2.66 -26.86 9.20
CA ALA A 140 1.89 -26.03 8.27
C ALA A 140 0.57 -25.55 8.90
N ASN A 141 -0.10 -26.39 9.69
CA ASN A 141 -1.31 -25.99 10.40
C ASN A 141 -1.02 -24.90 11.45
N TYR A 142 0.06 -25.03 12.22
CA TYR A 142 0.46 -24.00 13.19
C TYR A 142 0.91 -22.71 12.52
N VAL A 143 1.63 -22.79 11.40
CA VAL A 143 2.05 -21.62 10.59
C VAL A 143 0.83 -20.86 10.06
N ASP A 144 -0.18 -21.57 9.52
CA ASP A 144 -1.41 -20.94 9.04
C ASP A 144 -2.19 -20.25 10.17
N GLN A 145 -2.30 -20.90 11.34
CA GLN A 145 -2.91 -20.30 12.53
C GLN A 145 -2.16 -19.05 13.01
N PHE A 146 -0.82 -19.09 13.01
CA PHE A 146 0.03 -17.96 13.39
C PHE A 146 -0.13 -16.78 12.42
N ILE A 147 -0.13 -17.03 11.10
CA ILE A 147 -0.35 -15.99 10.09
C ILE A 147 -1.75 -15.37 10.27
N LYS A 148 -2.79 -16.19 10.49
CA LYS A 148 -4.15 -15.70 10.75
C LYS A 148 -4.24 -14.87 12.03
N GLN A 149 -3.49 -15.21 13.07
CA GLN A 149 -3.40 -14.39 14.28
C GLN A 149 -2.78 -13.03 13.97
N LYS A 150 -1.67 -13.00 13.22
CA LYS A 150 -0.99 -11.76 12.82
C LYS A 150 -1.78 -10.88 11.86
N LEU A 151 -2.69 -11.46 11.06
CA LEU A 151 -3.61 -10.72 10.19
C LEU A 151 -4.78 -10.05 10.94
N ARG A 152 -5.09 -10.51 12.16
CA ARG A 152 -6.18 -9.99 13.00
C ARG A 152 -5.72 -8.97 14.03
N SER A 153 -4.42 -8.88 14.29
CA SER A 153 -3.79 -7.97 15.26
C SER A 153 -3.35 -6.66 14.63
#